data_AF-A0A077PPE9-F1
#
_entry.id   AF-A0A077PPE9-F1
#
_cell.length_a   1.000
_cell.length_b   1.000
_cell.length_c   1.000
_cell.angle_alpha   90.00
_cell.angle_beta   90.00
_cell.angle_gamma   90.00
#
_symmetry.space_group_name_H-M   'P 1'
#
loop_
_entity.id
_entity.type
_entity.pdbx_description
1 polymer ?
#
loop_
_entity_poly.entity_id
_entity_poly.type
_entity_poly.pdbx_seq_one_letter_code
_entity_poly.pdbx_strand_id
1 'polypeptide(L)'
;MPSRQVYAPPGFFGPWIDLQGWGGGPHTIRYSFDTNSQAPSTFSVEINYIDEPTSKTIQTLGPGEYLVVSKGGAGIDRIRCRSHSAGQNVIVSW
;
A
#
# COMPACT_ATOMS: atom_id res chain seq x y z
N MET A 1 -4.85 -12.65 9.24
CA MET A 1 -4.08 -11.94 8.20
C MET A 1 -3.80 -10.55 8.74
N PRO A 2 -2.55 -10.08 8.78
CA PRO A 2 -2.23 -8.71 9.17
C PRO A 2 -2.97 -7.71 8.28
N SER A 3 -3.45 -6.64 8.89
CA SER A 3 -4.11 -5.55 8.20
C SER A 3 -3.84 -4.21 8.88
N ARG A 4 -3.97 -3.13 8.11
CA ARG A 4 -3.74 -1.78 8.59
C ARG A 4 -4.65 -0.79 7.91
N GLN A 5 -5.16 0.16 8.70
CA GLN A 5 -5.93 1.28 8.18
C GLN A 5 -5.00 2.37 7.65
N VAL A 6 -5.31 2.87 6.45
CA VAL A 6 -4.61 3.95 5.75
C VAL A 6 -5.64 5.01 5.39
N TYR A 7 -5.38 6.26 5.78
CA TYR A 7 -6.25 7.37 5.41
C TYR A 7 -5.86 7.89 4.01
N ALA A 8 -6.84 7.95 3.11
CA ALA A 8 -6.72 8.51 1.77
C ALA A 8 -7.39 9.89 1.73
N PRO A 9 -6.66 10.99 1.95
CA PRO A 9 -7.24 12.33 1.84
C PRO A 9 -7.66 12.64 0.39
N PRO A 10 -8.63 13.54 0.19
CA PRO A 10 -9.01 13.97 -1.14
C PRO A 10 -7.93 14.90 -1.72
N GLY A 11 -7.51 14.64 -2.97
CA GLY A 11 -6.67 15.58 -3.72
C GLY A 11 -5.15 15.49 -3.49
N PHE A 12 -4.66 14.86 -2.43
CA PHE A 12 -3.23 14.63 -2.19
C PHE A 12 -2.97 13.27 -1.55
N PHE A 13 -1.72 12.82 -1.53
CA PHE A 13 -1.35 11.57 -0.85
C PHE A 13 -1.27 11.76 0.66
N GLY A 14 -1.83 10.82 1.40
CA GLY A 14 -1.66 10.71 2.84
C GLY A 14 -0.20 10.41 3.25
N PRO A 15 0.06 10.31 4.56
CA PRO A 15 1.36 9.92 5.06
C PRO A 15 1.70 8.47 4.64
N TRP A 16 2.99 8.17 4.62
CA TRP A 16 3.46 6.79 4.49
C TRP A 16 3.13 6.01 5.76
N ILE A 17 2.56 4.83 5.57
CA ILE A 17 2.21 3.88 6.63
C ILE A 17 3.05 2.62 6.45
N ASP A 18 3.70 2.20 7.53
CA ASP A 18 4.50 0.97 7.56
C ASP A 18 3.60 -0.28 7.55
N LEU A 19 3.90 -1.21 6.64
CA LEU A 19 3.24 -2.49 6.44
C LEU A 19 4.08 -3.63 7.02
N GLN A 20 4.74 -4.41 6.16
CA GLN A 20 5.49 -5.61 6.49
C GLN A 20 7.00 -5.34 6.55
N GLY A 21 7.67 -5.90 7.56
CA GLY A 21 9.12 -5.93 7.65
C GLY A 21 9.72 -7.19 7.01
N TRP A 22 10.86 -7.03 6.34
CA TRP A 22 11.60 -8.09 5.64
C TRP A 22 13.03 -8.21 6.17
N GLY A 23 13.51 -9.47 6.25
CA GLY A 23 14.81 -9.82 6.83
C GLY A 23 15.93 -10.10 5.82
N GLY A 24 15.77 -9.78 4.53
CA GLY A 24 16.84 -9.94 3.52
C GLY A 24 16.53 -10.86 2.34
N GLY A 25 15.70 -11.90 2.53
CA GLY A 25 15.40 -12.87 1.48
C GLY A 25 14.41 -12.37 0.41
N PRO A 26 14.42 -12.96 -0.81
CA PRO A 26 13.36 -12.76 -1.80
C PRO A 26 12.00 -13.08 -1.21
N HIS A 27 10.99 -12.32 -1.59
CA HIS A 27 9.63 -12.50 -1.09
C HIS A 27 8.59 -12.11 -2.13
N THR A 28 7.43 -12.72 -2.00
CA THR A 28 6.24 -12.41 -2.79
C THR A 28 5.11 -12.14 -1.82
N ILE A 29 4.49 -10.97 -1.93
CA ILE A 29 3.41 -10.56 -1.03
C ILE A 29 2.29 -9.90 -1.84
N ARG A 30 1.05 -10.17 -1.44
CA ARG A 30 -0.13 -9.58 -2.07
C ARG A 30 -0.73 -8.58 -1.13
N TYR A 31 -0.73 -7.32 -1.53
CA TYR A 31 -1.44 -6.26 -0.82
C TYR A 31 -2.84 -6.11 -1.41
N SER A 32 -3.85 -6.33 -0.59
CA SER A 32 -5.25 -6.05 -0.92
C SER A 32 -5.66 -4.75 -0.24
N PHE A 33 -6.37 -3.88 -0.95
CA PHE A 33 -6.84 -2.59 -0.45
C PHE A 33 -8.33 -2.44 -0.72
N ASP A 34 -9.10 -2.33 0.36
CA ASP A 34 -10.54 -2.16 0.34
C ASP A 34 -10.94 -0.86 1.05
N THR A 35 -12.05 -0.25 0.65
CA THR A 35 -12.60 0.94 1.31
C THR A 35 -13.59 0.54 2.39
N ASN A 36 -13.38 1.03 3.61
CA ASN A 36 -14.32 0.86 4.73
C ASN A 36 -15.07 2.18 5.02
N SER A 37 -15.31 2.98 3.99
CA SER A 37 -15.96 4.29 4.12
C SER A 37 -17.35 4.29 3.53
N GLN A 38 -18.26 5.05 4.14
CA GLN A 38 -19.65 5.17 3.66
C GLN A 38 -19.77 5.88 2.30
N ALA A 39 -18.72 6.57 1.86
CA ALA A 39 -18.60 7.19 0.54
C ALA A 39 -17.46 6.54 -0.26
N PRO A 40 -17.67 5.32 -0.82
CA PRO A 40 -16.64 4.64 -1.58
C PRO A 40 -16.26 5.45 -2.83
N SER A 41 -14.96 5.57 -3.07
CA SER A 41 -14.40 6.23 -4.25
C SER A 41 -13.20 5.47 -4.75
N THR A 42 -12.85 5.65 -6.03
CA THR A 42 -11.54 5.18 -6.50
C THR A 42 -10.43 5.97 -5.81
N PHE A 43 -9.32 5.30 -5.55
CA PHE A 43 -8.16 5.93 -4.92
C PHE A 43 -6.88 5.48 -5.60
N SER A 44 -5.91 6.37 -5.65
CA SER A 44 -4.54 6.05 -6.03
C SER A 44 -3.81 5.48 -4.81
N VAL A 45 -3.03 4.43 -5.04
CA VAL A 45 -2.20 3.76 -4.04
C VAL A 45 -0.76 3.83 -4.49
N GLU A 46 0.13 4.22 -3.59
CA GLU A 46 1.56 4.06 -3.78
C GLU A 46 2.11 3.07 -2.77
N ILE A 47 2.86 2.11 -3.27
CA ILE A 47 3.53 1.10 -2.44
C ILE A 47 5.02 1.26 -2.67
N ASN A 48 5.76 1.56 -1.60
CA ASN A 48 7.20 1.49 -1.58
C ASN A 48 7.58 0.15 -0.93
N TYR A 49 8.18 -0.75 -1.70
CA TYR A 49 8.58 -2.07 -1.23
C TYR A 49 10.08 -2.27 -1.37
N ILE A 50 10.64 -3.11 -0.51
CA ILE A 50 12.07 -3.43 -0.54
C ILE A 50 12.36 -4.36 -1.71
N ASP A 51 13.32 -4.02 -2.57
CA ASP A 51 13.78 -4.85 -3.69
C ASP A 51 15.28 -4.61 -3.92
N GLU A 52 16.14 -5.61 -3.76
CA GLU A 52 17.58 -5.38 -3.93
C GLU A 52 17.94 -4.93 -5.36
N PRO A 53 18.84 -3.93 -5.52
CA PRO A 53 19.65 -3.26 -4.48
C PRO A 53 19.00 -2.02 -3.84
N THR A 54 17.80 -1.62 -4.25
CA THR A 54 17.14 -0.37 -3.83
C THR A 54 15.62 -0.54 -3.77
N SER A 55 14.96 -0.01 -2.73
CA SER A 55 13.49 -0.01 -2.66
C SER A 55 12.85 0.53 -3.94
N LYS A 56 11.75 -0.09 -4.37
CA LYS A 56 10.97 0.35 -5.52
C LYS A 56 9.66 0.95 -5.06
N THR A 57 9.23 1.98 -5.76
CA THR A 57 7.89 2.55 -5.58
C THR A 57 7.06 2.26 -6.81
N ILE A 58 5.88 1.69 -6.60
CA ILE A 58 4.88 1.49 -7.64
C ILE A 58 3.64 2.30 -7.32
N GLN A 59 2.90 2.65 -8.38
CA GLN A 59 1.61 3.29 -8.27
C GLN A 59 0.55 2.35 -8.86
N THR A 60 -0.56 2.21 -8.17
CA THR A 60 -1.71 1.43 -8.63
C THR A 60 -3.01 2.12 -8.21
N LEU A 61 -4.15 1.55 -8.61
CA LEU A 61 -5.48 2.03 -8.28
C LEU A 61 -6.18 1.03 -7.36
N GLY A 62 -6.99 1.54 -6.44
CA GLY A 62 -7.89 0.77 -5.58
C GLY A 62 -9.35 1.24 -5.70
N PRO A 63 -10.31 0.44 -5.22
CA PRO A 63 -10.14 -0.85 -4.52
C PRO A 63 -9.58 -1.97 -5.41
N GLY A 64 -8.85 -2.92 -4.84
CA GLY A 64 -8.25 -4.03 -5.58
C GLY A 64 -7.09 -4.69 -4.86
N GLU A 65 -6.27 -5.43 -5.61
CA GLU A 65 -5.09 -6.12 -5.09
C GLU A 65 -3.88 -5.89 -6.01
N TYR A 66 -2.69 -5.93 -5.43
CA TYR A 66 -1.43 -5.87 -6.17
C TYR A 66 -0.44 -6.88 -5.62
N LEU A 67 0.15 -7.67 -6.52
CA LEU A 67 1.18 -8.65 -6.20
C LEU A 67 2.56 -8.00 -6.32
N VAL A 68 3.24 -7.88 -5.19
CA VAL A 68 4.64 -7.47 -5.12
C VAL A 68 5.51 -8.72 -5.21
N VAL A 69 6.46 -8.71 -6.14
CA VAL A 69 7.50 -9.73 -6.28
C VAL A 69 8.84 -9.03 -6.11
N SER A 70 9.53 -9.33 -5.01
CA SER A 70 10.81 -8.73 -4.63
C SER A 70 11.94 -9.75 -4.71
N LYS A 71 13.10 -9.29 -5.16
CA LYS A 71 14.36 -10.04 -5.16
C LYS A 71 14.99 -10.13 -3.78
N GLY A 72 14.47 -9.38 -2.79
CA GLY A 72 14.92 -9.41 -1.41
C GLY A 72 15.37 -8.06 -0.89
N GLY A 73 16.09 -8.08 0.23
CA GLY A 73 16.54 -6.91 0.97
C GLY A 73 15.92 -6.80 2.37
N ALA A 74 16.62 -6.08 3.24
CA ALA A 74 16.18 -5.82 4.61
C ALA A 74 15.53 -4.43 4.71
N GLY A 75 14.34 -4.35 5.30
CA GLY A 75 13.62 -3.08 5.44
C GLY A 75 12.14 -3.27 5.70
N ILE A 76 11.36 -2.22 5.47
CA ILE A 76 9.92 -2.18 5.74
C ILE A 76 9.20 -1.66 4.50
N ASP A 77 8.18 -2.39 4.06
CA ASP A 77 7.29 -1.95 3.00
C ASP A 77 6.34 -0.87 3.53
N ARG A 78 6.05 0.14 2.71
CA ARG A 78 5.23 1.29 3.06
C ARG A 78 4.16 1.54 2.02
N ILE A 79 3.04 2.08 2.46
CA ILE A 79 1.94 2.46 1.58
C ILE A 79 1.43 3.86 1.90
N ARG A 80 0.96 4.57 0.88
CA ARG A 80 0.14 5.78 1.03
C ARG A 80 -0.98 5.79 0.01
N CYS A 81 -2.10 6.38 0.39
CA CYS A 81 -3.28 6.45 -0.47
C CYS A 81 -3.70 7.89 -0.72
N ARG A 82 -4.33 8.14 -1.86
CA ARG A 82 -4.97 9.40 -2.23
C ARG A 82 -6.35 9.12 -2.79
N SER A 83 -7.37 9.75 -2.25
CA SER A 83 -8.72 9.62 -2.80
C SER A 83 -8.96 10.59 -3.95
N HIS A 84 -9.77 10.18 -4.93
CA HIS A 84 -10.10 11.01 -6.09
C HIS A 84 -11.31 11.93 -5.88
N SER A 85 -12.22 11.60 -4.96
CA SER A 85 -13.40 12.45 -4.67
C SER A 85 -13.47 12.89 -3.21
N ALA A 86 -13.71 11.96 -2.28
CA ALA A 86 -13.90 12.25 -0.86
C ALA A 86 -12.87 11.50 -0.01
N GLY A 87 -12.48 12.07 1.13
CA GLY A 87 -11.59 11.40 2.07
C GLY A 87 -12.16 10.05 2.51
N GLN A 88 -11.34 9.01 2.48
CA GLN A 88 -11.78 7.65 2.85
C GLN A 88 -10.69 6.89 3.60
N ASN A 89 -11.14 6.02 4.50
CA ASN A 89 -10.32 5.02 5.16
C ASN A 89 -10.24 3.76 4.30
N VAL A 90 -9.02 3.39 3.94
CA VAL A 90 -8.67 2.18 3.21
C VAL A 90 -8.10 1.17 4.20
N ILE A 91 -8.58 -0.06 4.14
CA ILE A 91 -8.01 -1.20 4.86
C ILE A 91 -7.08 -1.92 3.91
N VAL A 92 -5.81 -2.00 4.27
CA VAL A 92 -4.79 -2.74 3.54
C VAL A 92 -4.51 -4.03 4.29
N SER A 93 -4.55 -5.18 3.61
CA SER A 93 -4.28 -6.50 4.20
C SER A 93 -3.28 -7.29 3.37
N TRP A 94 -2.50 -8.15 4.03
CA TRP A 94 -1.47 -9.00 3.42
C TRP A 94 -1.25 -10.33 4.17
#